data_AF-A0A1Q4YQS0-F1
#
_entry.id   AF-A0A1Q4YQS0-F1
#
_cell.length_a   1.000
_cell.length_b   1.000
_cell.length_c   1.000
_cell.angle_alpha   90.00
_cell.angle_beta   90.00
_cell.angle_gamma   90.00
#
_symmetry.space_group_name_H-M   'P 1'
#
loop_
_entity.id
_entity.type
_entity.pdbx_description
1 polymer ?
#
loop_
_entity_poly.entity_id
_entity_poly.type
_entity_poly.pdbx_seq_one_letter_code
_entity_poly.pdbx_strand_id
1 'polypeptide(L)'
;MRRTPQDVILSPTGPVVIDWRDTAEGPPDLDIAVTALITAQVAVDDSPLSGIANAALPAFLTHAGGRPADHLDHAVAFRRADPNLTEREAARLTEAASLVRARV
;
A
#
# COMPACT_ATOMS: atom_id res chain seq x y z
N MET A 1 -11.83 3.18 1.51
CA MET A 1 -11.12 4.40 1.06
C MET A 1 -9.96 3.98 0.17
N ARG A 2 -9.90 4.43 -1.09
CA ARG A 2 -8.70 4.29 -1.94
C ARG A 2 -7.86 5.54 -1.75
N ARG A 3 -7.01 5.56 -0.73
CA ARG A 3 -5.93 6.54 -0.65
C ARG A 3 -4.64 5.78 -0.70
N THR A 4 -4.06 5.78 -1.87
CA THR A 4 -2.86 5.02 -2.18
C THR A 4 -1.76 6.00 -2.59
N PRO A 5 -0.49 5.57 -2.61
CA PRO A 5 0.59 6.42 -3.09
C PRO A 5 0.37 7.02 -4.49
N GLN A 6 -0.43 6.37 -5.33
CA GLN A 6 -0.72 6.86 -6.69
C GLN A 6 -1.65 8.08 -6.70
N ASP A 7 -2.34 8.36 -5.58
CA ASP A 7 -3.29 9.47 -5.43
C ASP A 7 -2.61 10.72 -4.83
N VAL A 8 -1.28 10.75 -4.76
CA VAL A 8 -0.49 11.86 -4.22
C VAL A 8 0.35 12.51 -5.33
N ILE A 9 0.16 13.81 -5.53
CA ILE A 9 1.00 14.62 -6.42
C ILE A 9 1.96 15.45 -5.57
N LEU A 10 3.26 15.39 -5.87
CA LEU A 10 4.25 16.29 -5.29
C LEU A 10 4.20 17.64 -6.02
N SER A 11 3.79 18.69 -5.32
CA SER A 11 3.75 20.06 -5.84
C SER A 11 4.83 20.94 -5.18
N PRO A 12 5.15 22.12 -5.75
CA PRO A 12 6.13 23.03 -5.14
C PRO A 12 5.79 23.48 -3.71
N THR A 13 4.51 23.43 -3.32
CA THR A 13 4.04 23.81 -1.98
C THR A 13 3.85 22.61 -1.05
N GLY A 14 4.15 21.39 -1.52
CA GLY A 14 4.01 20.15 -0.76
C GLY A 14 3.16 19.09 -1.48
N PRO A 15 3.02 17.90 -0.86
CA PRO A 15 2.18 16.83 -1.39
C PRO A 15 0.69 17.21 -1.34
N VAL A 16 -0.04 16.92 -2.41
CA VAL A 16 -1.48 17.13 -2.51
C VAL A 16 -2.15 15.80 -2.81
N VAL A 17 -3.21 15.49 -2.06
CA VAL A 17 -4.01 14.28 -2.29
C VAL A 17 -5.14 14.58 -3.27
N ILE A 18 -5.20 13.77 -4.32
CA ILE A 18 -6.20 13.87 -5.38
C ILE A 18 -7.17 12.67 -5.32
N ASP A 19 -8.03 12.59 -6.34
CA ASP A 19 -9.02 11.52 -6.54
C ASP A 19 -9.87 11.18 -5.31
N TRP A 20 -10.80 12.10 -5.00
CA TRP A 20 -11.73 11.95 -3.89
C TRP A 20 -12.96 11.08 -4.21
N ARG A 21 -13.02 10.50 -5.41
CA ARG A 21 -14.23 9.84 -5.91
C ARG A 21 -14.64 8.62 -5.10
N ASP A 22 -13.66 7.89 -4.58
CA ASP A 22 -13.83 6.63 -3.84
C ASP A 22 -13.43 6.75 -2.36
N THR A 23 -13.57 7.95 -1.78
CA THR A 23 -13.38 8.13 -0.33
C THR A 23 -14.50 7.50 0.47
N ALA A 24 -14.16 6.84 1.56
CA ALA A 24 -15.09 6.28 2.52
C ALA A 24 -14.53 6.47 3.92
N GLU A 25 -15.39 6.61 4.93
CA GLU A 25 -14.96 6.65 6.32
C GLU A 25 -14.45 5.27 6.77
N GLY A 26 -13.42 5.25 7.64
CA GLY A 26 -12.83 4.01 8.13
C GLY A 26 -11.67 4.25 9.10
N PRO A 27 -11.11 3.18 9.68
CA PRO A 27 -9.96 3.28 10.58
C PRO A 27 -8.74 3.85 9.83
N PRO A 28 -7.98 4.79 10.42
CA PRO A 28 -6.80 5.38 9.77
C PRO A 28 -5.73 4.34 9.44
N ASP A 29 -5.62 3.29 10.25
CA ASP A 29 -4.66 2.21 10.07
C ASP A 29 -4.92 1.37 8.80
N LEU A 30 -6.13 1.46 8.20
CA LEU A 30 -6.42 0.81 6.93
C LEU A 30 -5.65 1.47 5.76
N ASP A 31 -5.52 2.80 5.74
CA ASP A 31 -4.76 3.48 4.70
C ASP A 31 -3.26 3.15 4.79
N ILE A 32 -2.76 2.98 6.02
CA ILE A 32 -1.39 2.52 6.27
C ILE A 32 -1.22 1.08 5.77
N ALA A 33 -2.17 0.19 6.07
CA ALA A 33 -2.14 -1.20 5.61
C ALA A 33 -2.21 -1.32 4.08
N VAL A 34 -3.06 -0.54 3.42
CA VAL A 34 -3.16 -0.47 1.96
C VAL A 34 -1.88 0.06 1.33
N THR A 35 -1.31 1.13 1.88
CA THR A 35 -0.05 1.70 1.40
C THR A 35 1.10 0.71 1.56
N ALA A 36 1.23 0.08 2.74
CA ALA A 36 2.24 -0.95 3.00
C ALA A 36 2.11 -2.13 2.03
N LEU A 37 0.88 -2.60 1.76
CA LEU A 37 0.63 -3.69 0.82
C LEU A 37 1.06 -3.32 -0.60
N ILE A 38 0.75 -2.11 -1.08
CA ILE A 38 1.14 -1.65 -2.42
C ILE A 38 2.67 -1.52 -2.53
N THR A 39 3.33 -0.97 -1.52
CA THR A 39 4.80 -0.92 -1.48
C THR A 39 5.40 -2.33 -1.45
N ALA A 40 4.82 -3.26 -0.69
CA ALA A 40 5.26 -4.65 -0.65
C ALA A 40 5.04 -5.37 -1.99
N GLN A 41 3.96 -5.09 -2.73
CA GLN A 41 3.76 -5.63 -4.09
C GLN A 41 4.88 -5.24 -5.04
N VAL A 42 5.37 -3.99 -4.94
CA VAL A 42 6.54 -3.54 -5.72
C VAL A 42 7.80 -4.25 -5.23
N ALA A 43 7.97 -4.41 -3.92
CA ALA A 43 9.14 -5.04 -3.33
C ALA A 43 9.31 -6.54 -3.71
N VAL A 44 8.22 -7.24 -4.00
CA VAL A 44 8.20 -8.64 -4.45
C VAL A 44 8.01 -8.79 -5.98
N ASP A 45 7.96 -7.68 -6.72
CA ASP A 45 8.04 -7.72 -8.19
C ASP A 45 9.50 -7.87 -8.65
N ASP A 46 9.71 -8.13 -9.94
CA ASP A 46 11.00 -8.10 -10.65
C ASP A 46 11.26 -6.72 -11.28
N SER A 47 10.75 -5.65 -10.67
CA SER A 47 10.90 -4.29 -11.16
C SER A 47 12.26 -3.70 -10.77
N PRO A 48 12.79 -2.70 -11.51
CA PRO A 48 13.96 -1.94 -11.07
C PRO A 48 13.79 -1.24 -9.71
N LEU A 49 12.55 -1.07 -9.26
CA LEU A 49 12.21 -0.41 -7.99
C LEU A 49 12.11 -1.39 -6.81
N SER A 50 12.14 -2.70 -7.04
CA SER A 50 11.88 -3.69 -5.99
C SER A 50 12.84 -3.58 -4.81
N GLY A 51 14.13 -3.34 -5.08
CA GLY A 51 15.12 -3.10 -4.03
C GLY A 51 14.83 -1.85 -3.20
N ILE A 52 14.42 -0.76 -3.85
CA ILE A 52 14.06 0.50 -3.17
C ILE A 52 12.79 0.29 -2.34
N ALA A 53 11.77 -0.36 -2.88
CA ALA A 53 10.54 -0.67 -2.17
C ALA A 53 10.77 -1.58 -0.95
N ASN A 54 11.63 -2.59 -1.07
CA ASN A 54 11.99 -3.47 0.05
C ASN A 54 12.70 -2.70 1.17
N ALA A 55 13.59 -1.76 0.82
CA ALA A 55 14.29 -0.92 1.76
C ALA A 55 13.38 0.16 2.39
N ALA A 56 12.42 0.70 1.63
CA ALA A 56 11.51 1.75 2.08
C ALA A 56 10.40 1.22 2.99
N LEU A 57 9.92 -0.02 2.78
CA LEU A 57 8.79 -0.57 3.51
C LEU A 57 8.96 -0.53 5.05
N PRO A 58 10.09 -0.98 5.65
CA PRO A 58 10.28 -0.87 7.10
C PRO A 58 10.31 0.58 7.60
N ALA A 59 10.93 1.48 6.81
CA ALA A 59 10.99 2.90 7.16
C ALA A 59 9.58 3.51 7.15
N PHE A 60 8.76 3.20 6.15
CA PHE A 60 7.36 3.63 6.09
C PHE A 60 6.58 3.14 7.30
N LEU A 61 6.63 1.83 7.61
CA LEU A 61 5.91 1.24 8.74
C LEU A 61 6.30 1.88 10.08
N THR A 62 7.60 2.16 10.26
CA THR A 62 8.13 2.82 11.46
C THR A 62 7.58 4.24 11.62
N HIS A 63 7.53 5.03 10.53
CA HIS A 63 7.16 6.44 10.60
C HIS A 63 5.64 6.68 10.52
N ALA A 64 4.90 5.79 9.85
CA ALA A 64 3.44 5.86 9.78
C ALA A 64 2.80 5.56 11.15
N GLY A 65 3.41 4.65 11.94
CA GLY A 65 2.88 4.22 13.22
C GLY A 65 1.60 3.38 13.07
N GLY A 66 0.81 3.29 14.15
CA GLY A 66 -0.44 2.52 14.18
C GLY A 66 -0.23 1.01 14.21
N ARG A 67 -1.29 0.26 13.92
CA ARG A 67 -1.31 -1.22 13.85
C ARG A 67 -1.81 -1.70 12.49
N PRO A 68 -1.11 -1.43 11.37
CA PRO A 68 -1.56 -1.80 10.03
C PRO A 68 -1.74 -3.32 9.84
N ALA A 69 -1.06 -4.13 10.66
CA ALA A 69 -1.22 -5.58 10.68
C ALA A 69 -2.67 -6.03 10.92
N ASP A 70 -3.43 -5.31 11.74
CA ASP A 70 -4.83 -5.65 12.06
C ASP A 70 -5.78 -5.47 10.88
N HIS A 71 -5.39 -4.63 9.93
CA HIS A 71 -6.19 -4.28 8.76
C HIS A 71 -5.65 -4.89 7.47
N LEU A 72 -4.59 -5.70 7.54
CA LEU A 72 -3.92 -6.23 6.35
C LEU A 72 -4.82 -7.14 5.50
N ASP A 73 -5.65 -7.98 6.12
CA ASP A 73 -6.59 -8.81 5.36
C ASP A 73 -7.65 -7.98 4.64
N HIS A 74 -8.10 -6.88 5.27
CA HIS A 74 -8.99 -5.91 4.63
C HIS A 74 -8.28 -5.20 3.47
N ALA A 75 -7.03 -4.77 3.66
CA ALA A 75 -6.23 -4.17 2.60
C ALA A 75 -6.04 -5.12 1.40
N VAL A 76 -5.83 -6.42 1.64
CA VAL A 76 -5.74 -7.43 0.59
C VAL A 76 -7.06 -7.59 -0.16
N ALA A 77 -8.18 -7.74 0.56
CA ALA A 77 -9.50 -7.86 -0.06
C ALA A 77 -9.83 -6.63 -0.90
N PHE A 78 -9.52 -5.46 -0.36
CA PHE A 78 -9.71 -4.18 -1.01
C PHE A 78 -8.88 -4.04 -2.29
N ARG A 79 -7.57 -4.36 -2.22
CA ARG A 79 -6.67 -4.29 -3.37
C ARG A 79 -7.05 -5.31 -4.44
N ARG A 80 -7.49 -6.51 -4.05
CA ARG A 80 -7.97 -7.56 -4.96
C ARG A 80 -9.26 -7.15 -5.71
N ALA A 81 -10.08 -6.29 -5.11
CA ALA A 81 -11.28 -5.75 -5.75
C ALA A 81 -10.98 -4.57 -6.71
N ASP A 82 -9.71 -4.23 -6.97
CA ASP A 82 -9.36 -3.22 -7.96
C ASP A 82 -9.53 -3.74 -9.39
N PRO A 83 -10.47 -3.19 -10.19
CA PRO A 83 -10.64 -3.60 -11.59
C PRO A 83 -9.42 -3.26 -12.46
N ASN A 84 -8.54 -2.36 -12.00
CA ASN A 84 -7.31 -2.00 -12.68
C ASN A 84 -6.13 -2.92 -12.35
N LEU A 85 -6.32 -3.90 -11.45
CA LEU A 85 -5.29 -4.86 -11.09
C LEU A 85 -5.07 -5.87 -12.22
N THR A 86 -3.85 -5.99 -12.70
CA THR A 86 -3.50 -7.07 -13.63
C THR A 86 -3.44 -8.42 -12.90
N GLU A 87 -3.61 -9.52 -13.62
CA GLU A 87 -3.49 -10.87 -13.05
C GLU A 87 -2.13 -11.10 -12.36
N ARG A 88 -1.07 -10.57 -12.97
CA ARG A 88 0.30 -10.62 -12.43
C ARG A 88 0.42 -9.90 -11.08
N GLU A 89 -0.19 -8.72 -10.95
CA GLU A 89 -0.19 -7.97 -9.69
C GLU A 89 -1.07 -8.65 -8.64
N ALA A 90 -2.20 -9.24 -9.05
CA ALA A 90 -3.11 -9.98 -8.18
C ALA A 90 -2.46 -11.23 -7.58
N ALA A 91 -1.69 -11.96 -8.38
CA ALA A 91 -0.99 -13.18 -7.97
C ALA A 91 0.01 -12.94 -6.82
N ARG A 92 0.55 -11.73 -6.71
CA ARG A 92 1.56 -11.36 -5.71
C ARG A 92 1.00 -10.84 -4.39
N LEU A 93 -0.31 -10.66 -4.28
CA LEU A 93 -0.94 -10.11 -3.06
C LEU A 93 -0.63 -10.94 -1.81
N THR A 94 -0.61 -12.27 -1.93
CA THR A 94 -0.31 -13.16 -0.80
C THR A 94 1.13 -13.02 -0.33
N GLU A 95 2.07 -12.94 -1.27
CA GLU A 95 3.49 -12.77 -0.96
C GLU A 95 3.76 -11.38 -0.37
N ALA A 96 3.19 -10.34 -0.96
CA ALA A 96 3.27 -8.97 -0.46
C ALA A 96 2.71 -8.86 0.97
N ALA A 97 1.55 -9.47 1.25
CA ALA A 97 0.98 -9.48 2.60
C ALA A 97 1.90 -10.22 3.60
N SER A 98 2.52 -11.32 3.17
CA SER A 98 3.49 -12.05 4.00
C SER A 98 4.71 -11.20 4.31
N LEU A 99 5.21 -10.43 3.34
CA LEU A 99 6.30 -9.49 3.55
C LEU A 99 5.92 -8.39 4.55
N VAL A 100 4.72 -7.81 4.48
CA VAL A 100 4.26 -6.82 5.47
C VAL A 100 4.23 -7.43 6.87
N ARG A 101 3.65 -8.63 7.04
CA ARG A 101 3.61 -9.33 8.34
C ARG A 101 4.99 -9.60 8.92
N ALA A 102 6.00 -9.81 8.09
CA ALA A 102 7.36 -10.04 8.53
C ALA A 102 8.12 -8.76 8.93
N ARG A 103 7.55 -7.57 8.69
CA ARG A 103 8.21 -6.26 8.92
C ARG A 103 7.47 -5.36 9.93
N VAL A 104 6.31 -5.81 10.43
CA VAL A 104 5.54 -5.15 11.50
C VAL A 104 5.85 -5.75 12.86
#